data_AF-A0A2G5C6G0-F1
#
_entry.id   AF-A0A2G5C6G0-F1
#
_cell.length_a   1.000
_cell.length_b   1.000
_cell.length_c   1.000
_cell.angle_alpha   90.00
_cell.angle_beta   90.00
_cell.angle_gamma   90.00
#
_symmetry.space_group_name_H-M   'P 1'
#
loop_
_entity.id
_entity.type
_entity.pdbx_description
1 polymer ?
#
loop_
_entity_poly.entity_id
_entity_poly.type
_entity_poly.pdbx_seq_one_letter_code
_entity_poly.pdbx_strand_id
1 'polypeptide(L)'
;MKMNMEELLQTLLVIFGVLLVSWAWKAISWTWFKPKKMEKYLREQGLKGPNYKFLHGDIKEIGRLAKEARSKPMENSHQIAPRVLPYYHQVVQQYGKMSYLWFGPTPRLIVMDTDMIKEILSDTSGTFGKTKSNPRGPLLITGLVTYEGDKWAVLTYF
;
A
#
# COMPACT_ATOMS: atom_id res chain seq x y z
N MET A 1 -43.61 -25.64 -13.31
CA MET A 1 -43.00 -26.40 -12.21
C MET A 1 -42.82 -25.45 -11.03
N LYS A 2 -43.63 -25.55 -9.97
CA LYS A 2 -43.48 -24.73 -8.75
C LYS A 2 -42.46 -25.43 -7.87
N MET A 3 -41.33 -24.77 -7.60
CA MET A 3 -40.29 -25.32 -6.74
C MET A 3 -40.79 -25.35 -5.29
N ASN A 4 -40.56 -26.45 -4.58
CA ASN A 4 -41.01 -26.58 -3.19
C ASN A 4 -40.18 -25.68 -2.26
N MET A 5 -40.72 -25.29 -1.10
CA MET A 5 -40.02 -24.45 -0.13
C MET A 5 -38.72 -25.12 0.38
N GLU A 6 -38.70 -26.44 0.52
CA GLU A 6 -37.49 -27.17 0.89
C GLU A 6 -36.40 -27.12 -0.20
N GLU A 7 -36.78 -27.26 -1.48
CA GLU A 7 -35.87 -27.17 -2.63
C GLU A 7 -35.29 -25.76 -2.78
N LEU A 8 -36.12 -24.74 -2.55
CA LEU A 8 -35.69 -23.34 -2.48
C LEU A 8 -34.66 -23.12 -1.36
N LEU A 9 -34.92 -23.64 -0.16
CA LEU A 9 -34.00 -23.52 0.97
C LEU A 9 -32.66 -24.22 0.70
N GLN A 10 -32.69 -25.45 0.17
CA GLN A 10 -31.48 -26.19 -0.20
C GLN A 10 -30.66 -25.45 -1.27
N THR A 11 -31.32 -24.91 -2.30
CA THR A 11 -30.66 -24.15 -3.37
C THR A 11 -29.97 -22.90 -2.80
N LEU A 12 -30.64 -22.16 -1.90
CA LEU A 12 -30.06 -20.99 -1.25
C LEU A 12 -28.85 -21.33 -0.38
N LEU A 13 -28.90 -22.44 0.36
CA LEU A 13 -27.77 -22.92 1.16
C LEU A 13 -26.55 -23.28 0.31
N VAL A 14 -26.76 -23.94 -0.84
CA VAL A 14 -25.68 -24.28 -1.78
C VAL A 14 -25.07 -23.00 -2.36
N ILE A 15 -25.90 -22.05 -2.82
CA ILE A 15 -25.41 -20.76 -3.34
C ILE A 15 -24.59 -20.03 -2.27
N PHE A 16 -25.09 -19.97 -1.04
CA PHE A 16 -24.38 -19.35 0.07
C PHE A 16 -23.03 -20.03 0.35
N GLY A 17 -23.00 -21.37 0.36
CA GLY A 17 -21.77 -22.14 0.52
C GLY A 17 -20.74 -21.84 -0.57
N VAL A 18 -21.16 -21.83 -1.84
CA VAL A 18 -20.29 -21.49 -2.98
C VAL A 18 -19.74 -20.06 -2.86
N LEU A 19 -20.57 -19.11 -2.44
CA LEU A 19 -20.14 -17.74 -2.19
C LEU A 19 -19.08 -17.70 -1.07
N LEU A 20 -19.31 -18.35 0.07
CA LEU A 20 -18.33 -18.38 1.16
C LEU A 20 -16.98 -18.95 0.73
N VAL A 21 -16.99 -20.07 -0.01
CA VAL A 21 -15.75 -20.68 -0.53
C VAL A 21 -15.05 -19.74 -1.51
N SER A 22 -15.79 -19.10 -2.42
CA SER A 22 -15.23 -18.12 -3.37
C SER A 22 -14.58 -16.93 -2.65
N TRP A 23 -15.25 -16.39 -1.63
CA TRP A 23 -14.73 -15.29 -0.81
C TRP A 23 -13.49 -15.69 -0.01
N ALA A 24 -13.50 -16.88 0.62
CA ALA A 24 -12.35 -17.43 1.33
C ALA A 24 -11.15 -17.61 0.40
N TRP A 25 -11.37 -18.17 -0.79
CA TRP A 25 -10.32 -18.34 -1.80
C TRP A 25 -9.72 -17.00 -2.25
N LYS A 26 -10.56 -16.00 -2.52
CA LYS A 26 -10.12 -14.64 -2.84
C LYS A 26 -9.30 -14.03 -1.71
N ALA A 27 -9.73 -14.19 -0.46
CA ALA A 27 -9.04 -13.69 0.72
C ALA A 27 -7.65 -14.34 0.89
N ILE A 28 -7.56 -15.67 0.78
CA ILE A 28 -6.28 -16.40 0.86
C ILE A 28 -5.35 -15.97 -0.28
N SER A 29 -5.89 -15.84 -1.50
CA SER A 29 -5.13 -15.39 -2.66
C SER A 29 -4.56 -14.00 -2.48
N TRP A 30 -5.35 -13.08 -1.94
CA TRP A 30 -4.93 -11.70 -1.70
C TRP A 30 -3.94 -11.58 -0.54
N THR A 31 -4.13 -12.35 0.53
CA THR A 31 -3.35 -12.20 1.78
C THR A 31 -2.11 -13.07 1.85
N TRP A 32 -2.02 -14.13 1.04
CA TRP A 32 -0.90 -15.07 1.06
C TRP A 32 -0.21 -15.20 -0.29
N PHE A 33 -0.93 -15.64 -1.34
CA PHE A 33 -0.32 -15.96 -2.63
C PHE A 33 0.23 -14.73 -3.36
N LYS A 34 -0.56 -13.64 -3.44
CA LYS A 34 -0.13 -12.40 -4.09
C LYS A 34 1.12 -11.77 -3.43
N PRO A 35 1.17 -11.57 -2.10
CA PRO A 35 2.36 -11.04 -1.45
C PRO A 35 3.59 -11.91 -1.67
N LYS A 36 3.48 -13.24 -1.56
CA LYS A 36 4.62 -14.15 -1.78
C LYS A 36 5.14 -14.10 -3.21
N LYS A 37 4.25 -14.06 -4.20
CA LYS A 37 4.64 -13.90 -5.60
C LYS A 37 5.38 -12.58 -5.83
N MET A 38 4.86 -11.48 -5.26
CA MET A 38 5.47 -10.16 -5.41
C MET A 38 6.81 -10.05 -4.67
N GLU A 39 6.91 -10.64 -3.47
CA GLU A 39 8.17 -10.73 -2.73
C GLU A 39 9.26 -11.41 -3.56
N LYS A 40 8.94 -12.55 -4.17
CA LYS A 40 9.84 -13.26 -5.06
C LYS A 40 10.26 -12.39 -6.25
N TYR A 41 9.29 -11.78 -6.93
CA TYR A 41 9.55 -10.89 -8.08
C TYR A 41 10.50 -9.74 -7.71
N LEU A 42 10.25 -9.05 -6.59
CA LEU A 42 11.10 -7.94 -6.15
C LEU A 42 12.54 -8.40 -5.85
N ARG A 43 12.70 -9.57 -5.23
CA ARG A 43 14.02 -10.16 -4.95
C ARG A 43 14.75 -10.56 -6.24
N GLU A 44 14.04 -11.10 -7.22
CA GLU A 44 14.59 -11.42 -8.55
C GLU A 44 15.06 -10.16 -9.30
N GLN A 45 14.41 -9.02 -9.08
CA GLN A 45 14.86 -7.71 -9.58
C GLN A 45 16.04 -7.12 -8.77
N GLY A 46 16.61 -7.88 -7.82
CA GLY A 46 17.73 -7.45 -6.98
C GLY A 46 17.34 -6.50 -5.84
N LEU A 47 16.05 -6.20 -5.66
CA LEU A 47 15.58 -5.35 -4.58
C LEU A 47 15.60 -6.10 -3.25
N LYS A 48 16.03 -5.40 -2.20
CA LYS A 48 16.11 -5.93 -0.85
C LYS A 48 15.05 -5.28 0.03
N GLY A 49 14.51 -6.04 0.97
CA GLY A 49 13.49 -5.57 1.89
C GLY A 49 13.12 -6.62 2.93
N PRO A 50 12.29 -6.26 3.91
CA PRO A 50 11.79 -7.17 4.92
C PRO A 50 10.90 -8.25 4.29
N ASN A 51 10.89 -9.41 4.94
CA ASN A 51 9.99 -10.49 4.56
C ASN A 51 8.53 -10.10 4.82
N TYR A 52 7.61 -10.56 3.98
CA TYR A 52 6.18 -10.31 4.18
C TYR A 52 5.68 -10.97 5.48
N LYS A 53 4.97 -10.18 6.30
CA LYS A 53 4.25 -10.64 7.51
C LYS A 53 2.76 -10.68 7.22
N PHE A 54 2.12 -11.80 7.53
CA PHE A 54 0.72 -12.06 7.18
C PHE A 54 -0.24 -10.94 7.59
N LEU A 55 -1.10 -10.53 6.63
CA LEU A 55 -2.13 -9.48 6.69
C LEU A 55 -1.62 -8.05 6.88
N HIS A 56 -0.72 -7.82 7.82
CA HIS A 56 -0.35 -6.47 8.28
C HIS A 56 0.93 -5.97 7.64
N GLY A 57 1.80 -6.85 7.14
CA GLY A 57 3.14 -6.46 6.72
C GLY A 57 3.85 -5.74 7.86
N ASP A 58 4.34 -4.53 7.56
CA ASP A 58 5.10 -3.71 8.50
C ASP A 58 4.29 -2.60 9.16
N ILE A 59 2.96 -2.54 8.95
CA ILE A 59 2.08 -1.49 9.50
C ILE A 59 2.24 -1.33 11.01
N LYS A 60 2.38 -2.44 11.75
CA LYS A 60 2.54 -2.41 13.21
C LYS A 60 3.85 -1.72 13.62
N GLU A 61 4.95 -2.03 12.95
CA GLU A 61 6.26 -1.40 13.22
C GLU A 61 6.29 0.06 12.80
N ILE A 62 5.68 0.38 11.65
CA ILE A 62 5.49 1.77 11.20
C ILE A 62 4.78 2.57 12.29
N GLY A 63 3.65 2.06 12.80
CA GLY A 63 2.88 2.73 13.85
C GLY A 63 3.63 2.85 15.18
N ARG A 64 4.28 1.76 15.62
CA ARG A 64 5.05 1.70 16.86
C ARG A 64 6.19 2.71 16.87
N LEU A 65 7.03 2.69 15.84
CA LEU A 65 8.17 3.60 15.73
C LEU A 65 7.73 5.05 15.50
N ALA A 66 6.65 5.28 14.74
CA ALA A 66 6.10 6.62 14.60
C ALA A 66 5.56 7.17 15.93
N LYS A 67 4.99 6.33 16.81
CA LYS A 67 4.56 6.72 18.16
C LYS A 67 5.77 7.06 19.04
N GLU A 68 6.80 6.21 19.02
CA GLU A 68 8.03 6.41 19.80
C GLU A 68 8.80 7.67 19.36
N ALA A 69 8.93 7.88 18.05
CA ALA A 69 9.54 9.09 17.52
C ALA A 69 8.75 10.33 17.95
N ARG A 70 7.40 10.23 17.96
CA ARG A 70 6.51 11.32 18.38
C ARG A 70 6.53 11.66 19.87
N SER A 71 6.89 10.73 20.73
CA SER A 71 7.00 11.01 22.18
C SER A 71 8.27 11.76 22.55
N LYS A 72 9.25 11.88 21.64
CA LYS A 72 10.52 12.58 21.88
C LYS A 72 10.45 14.00 21.28
N PRO A 73 11.08 15.01 21.91
CA PRO A 73 11.22 16.34 21.32
C PRO A 73 11.89 16.26 19.96
N MET A 74 11.52 17.16 19.06
CA MET A 74 12.21 17.28 17.77
C MET A 74 13.51 18.05 17.98
N GLU A 75 14.62 17.50 17.49
CA GLU A 75 15.88 18.24 17.43
C GLU A 75 15.76 19.39 16.44
N ASN A 76 16.47 20.50 16.71
CA ASN A 76 16.55 21.62 15.77
C ASN A 76 17.50 21.28 14.61
N SER A 77 17.05 20.40 13.72
CA SER A 77 17.84 19.84 12.61
C SER A 77 16.97 19.66 11.36
N HIS A 78 17.58 19.82 10.19
CA HIS A 78 16.95 19.53 8.91
C HIS A 78 16.91 18.02 8.60
N GLN A 79 17.56 17.17 9.39
CA GLN A 79 17.52 15.72 9.26
C GLN A 79 16.24 15.13 9.86
N ILE A 80 15.11 15.39 9.21
CA ILE A 80 13.79 15.03 9.75
C ILE A 80 13.37 13.59 9.46
N ALA A 81 14.02 12.89 8.52
CA ALA A 81 13.60 11.55 8.07
C ALA A 81 13.52 10.51 9.22
N PRO A 82 14.51 10.40 10.14
CA PRO A 82 14.42 9.49 11.28
C PRO A 82 13.25 9.78 12.22
N ARG A 83 12.74 11.02 12.20
CA ARG A 83 11.64 11.47 13.07
C ARG A 83 10.26 11.32 12.41
N VAL A 84 10.16 11.58 11.11
CA VAL A 84 8.89 11.57 10.35
C VAL A 84 8.56 10.16 9.85
N LEU A 85 9.56 9.44 9.33
CA LEU A 85 9.41 8.09 8.80
C LEU A 85 10.46 7.13 9.40
N PRO A 86 10.47 6.94 10.73
CA PRO A 86 11.52 6.19 11.43
C PRO A 86 11.71 4.77 10.89
N TYR A 87 10.62 4.06 10.60
CA TYR A 87 10.69 2.71 10.04
C TYR A 87 11.26 2.69 8.62
N TYR A 88 10.89 3.64 7.77
CA TYR A 88 11.42 3.73 6.40
C TYR A 88 12.92 4.03 6.44
N HIS A 89 13.33 4.94 7.33
CA HIS A 89 14.74 5.24 7.57
C HIS A 89 15.53 3.99 7.97
N GLN A 90 14.99 3.17 8.88
CA GLN A 90 15.62 1.88 9.25
C GLN A 90 15.71 0.89 8.07
N VAL A 91 14.64 0.77 7.26
CA VAL A 91 14.64 -0.10 6.08
C VAL A 91 15.72 0.35 5.09
N VAL A 92 15.85 1.64 4.84
CA VAL A 92 16.89 2.19 3.95
C VAL A 92 18.29 1.90 4.51
N GLN A 93 18.50 2.11 5.81
CA GLN A 93 19.79 1.80 6.44
C GLN A 93 20.16 0.33 6.35
N GLN A 94 19.17 -0.57 6.45
CA GLN A 94 19.39 -2.01 6.46
C GLN A 94 19.50 -2.62 5.05
N TYR A 95 18.66 -2.18 4.12
CA TYR A 95 18.48 -2.82 2.81
C TYR A 95 18.96 -1.97 1.63
N GLY A 96 19.27 -0.68 1.88
CA GLY A 96 19.81 0.25 0.89
C GLY A 96 18.79 1.25 0.35
N LYS A 97 19.31 2.17 -0.49
CA LYS A 97 18.59 3.28 -1.11
C LYS A 97 17.49 2.87 -2.10
N MET A 98 17.57 1.64 -2.62
CA MET A 98 16.55 0.99 -3.43
C MET A 98 16.08 -0.25 -2.67
N SER A 99 14.99 -0.09 -1.95
CA SER A 99 14.46 -1.14 -1.07
C SER A 99 12.94 -1.14 -1.10
N TYR A 100 12.31 -2.08 -0.40
CA TYR A 100 10.85 -2.12 -0.26
C TYR A 100 10.44 -2.41 1.17
N LEU A 101 9.16 -2.16 1.48
CA LEU A 101 8.50 -2.59 2.71
C LEU A 101 7.07 -3.03 2.44
N TRP A 102 6.40 -3.62 3.44
CA TRP A 102 5.03 -4.09 3.29
C TRP A 102 4.01 -3.18 3.98
N PHE A 103 3.05 -2.67 3.21
CA PHE A 103 1.87 -2.00 3.74
C PHE A 103 0.66 -2.93 3.61
N GLY A 104 0.43 -3.73 4.66
CA GLY A 104 -0.49 -4.86 4.56
C GLY A 104 0.04 -5.87 3.53
N PRO A 105 -0.82 -6.46 2.69
CA PRO A 105 -0.40 -7.37 1.61
C PRO A 105 0.17 -6.67 0.36
N THR A 106 0.33 -5.35 0.38
CA THR A 106 0.84 -4.57 -0.76
C THR A 106 2.26 -4.06 -0.47
N PRO A 107 3.26 -4.39 -1.29
CA PRO A 107 4.60 -3.84 -1.10
C PRO A 107 4.66 -2.39 -1.58
N ARG A 108 5.53 -1.60 -0.96
CA ARG A 108 5.85 -0.23 -1.36
C ARG A 108 7.34 -0.13 -1.61
N LEU A 109 7.70 0.42 -2.77
CA LEU A 109 9.09 0.69 -3.12
C LEU A 109 9.56 1.99 -2.45
N ILE A 110 10.78 1.95 -1.97
CA ILE A 110 11.54 3.10 -1.48
C ILE A 110 12.61 3.38 -2.52
N VAL A 111 12.52 4.56 -3.14
CA VAL A 111 13.46 5.04 -4.14
C VAL A 111 14.16 6.26 -3.55
N MET A 112 15.48 6.16 -3.38
CA MET A 112 16.34 7.26 -2.94
C MET A 112 17.41 7.64 -3.97
N ASP A 113 17.31 7.07 -5.17
CA ASP A 113 18.11 7.49 -6.31
C ASP A 113 17.53 8.78 -6.92
N THR A 114 18.37 9.80 -7.09
CA THR A 114 17.90 11.14 -7.48
C THR A 114 17.45 11.20 -8.94
N ASP A 115 18.10 10.43 -9.82
CA ASP A 115 17.74 10.38 -11.23
C ASP A 115 16.41 9.66 -11.42
N MET A 116 16.22 8.52 -10.74
CA MET A 116 14.93 7.81 -10.73
C MET A 116 13.82 8.64 -10.10
N ILE A 117 14.07 9.34 -9.00
CA ILE A 117 13.08 10.24 -8.40
C ILE A 117 12.68 11.32 -9.41
N LYS A 118 13.65 11.94 -10.08
CA LYS A 118 13.38 12.98 -11.09
C LYS A 118 12.55 12.42 -12.24
N GLU A 119 12.87 11.24 -12.73
CA GLU A 119 12.12 10.55 -13.79
C GLU A 119 10.67 10.28 -13.36
N ILE A 120 10.48 9.66 -12.20
CA ILE A 120 9.16 9.35 -11.63
C ILE A 120 8.31 10.61 -11.44
N LEU A 121 8.91 11.69 -10.92
CA LEU A 121 8.19 12.94 -10.64
C LEU A 121 7.95 13.80 -11.89
N SER A 122 8.74 13.61 -12.94
CA SER A 122 8.57 14.31 -14.22
C SER A 122 7.63 13.57 -15.17
N ASP A 123 7.19 12.36 -14.82
CA ASP A 123 6.27 11.59 -15.63
C ASP A 123 4.88 12.25 -15.70
N THR A 124 4.54 12.73 -16.89
CA THR A 124 3.22 13.30 -17.21
C THR A 124 2.31 12.28 -17.91
N SER A 125 2.81 11.08 -18.24
CA SER A 125 2.05 10.04 -18.93
C SER A 125 0.98 9.39 -18.04
N GLY A 126 1.06 9.59 -16.72
CA GLY A 126 0.19 8.95 -15.73
C GLY A 126 0.61 7.52 -15.37
N THR A 127 1.81 7.09 -15.80
CA THR A 127 2.39 5.78 -15.45
C THR A 127 2.67 5.73 -13.94
N PHE A 128 3.19 6.83 -13.38
CA PHE A 128 3.36 7.02 -11.94
C PHE A 128 2.24 7.89 -11.36
N GLY A 129 1.00 7.37 -11.37
CA GLY A 129 -0.14 8.03 -10.73
C GLY A 129 0.04 8.20 -9.22
N LYS A 130 -0.63 9.20 -8.63
CA LYS A 130 -0.69 9.33 -7.17
C LYS A 130 -1.24 8.04 -6.56
N THR A 131 -0.77 7.69 -5.36
CA THR A 131 -1.35 6.56 -4.63
C THR A 131 -2.83 6.84 -4.46
N LYS A 132 -3.68 6.05 -5.12
CA LYS A 132 -5.14 6.14 -4.96
C LYS A 132 -5.46 5.93 -3.49
N SER A 133 -5.67 7.04 -2.78
CA SER A 133 -6.17 7.03 -1.42
C SER A 133 -7.46 6.23 -1.42
N ASN A 134 -7.73 5.51 -0.32
CA ASN A 134 -8.98 4.79 -0.08
C ASN A 134 -10.15 5.65 -0.63
N PRO A 135 -11.11 5.13 -1.42
CA PRO A 135 -12.17 5.94 -2.02
C PRO A 135 -12.99 6.80 -1.03
N ARG A 136 -12.86 6.54 0.28
CA ARG A 136 -13.44 7.33 1.38
C ARG A 136 -12.54 8.47 1.91
N GLY A 137 -11.28 8.53 1.52
CA GLY A 137 -10.30 9.57 1.88
C GLY A 137 -10.56 10.96 1.26
N PRO A 138 -11.09 11.08 0.02
CA PRO A 138 -11.44 12.39 -0.55
C PRO A 138 -12.54 13.14 0.23
N LEU A 139 -13.31 12.43 1.07
CA LEU A 139 -14.32 13.04 1.94
C LEU A 139 -13.72 13.70 3.19
N LEU A 140 -12.47 13.38 3.54
CA LEU A 140 -11.80 13.86 4.76
C LEU A 140 -10.62 14.80 4.48
N ILE A 141 -10.08 14.78 3.26
CA ILE A 141 -8.98 15.65 2.82
C ILE A 141 -9.34 16.19 1.43
N THR A 142 -9.71 17.48 1.37
CA THR A 142 -10.00 18.22 0.13
C THR A 142 -8.87 19.21 -0.16
N GLY A 143 -8.38 19.28 -1.42
CA GLY A 143 -7.33 20.22 -1.85
C GLY A 143 -6.45 19.69 -3.00
N LEU A 144 -5.41 20.44 -3.40
CA LEU A 144 -4.47 20.07 -4.48
C LEU A 144 -3.84 18.68 -4.33
N VAL A 145 -3.75 18.18 -3.10
CA VAL A 145 -3.22 16.84 -2.79
C VAL A 145 -4.08 15.74 -3.43
N THR A 146 -5.39 15.93 -3.60
CA THR A 146 -6.33 14.93 -4.13
C THR A 146 -6.65 15.09 -5.63
N TYR A 147 -6.18 16.15 -6.29
CA TYR A 147 -6.37 16.33 -7.73
C TYR A 147 -5.32 15.55 -8.54
N GLU A 148 -5.80 14.85 -9.58
CA GLU A 148 -5.01 14.11 -10.57
C GLU A 148 -5.47 14.57 -11.98
N GLY A 149 -4.55 14.57 -12.96
CA GLY A 149 -4.84 14.90 -14.36
C GLY A 149 -5.33 16.34 -14.58
N ASP A 150 -6.33 16.51 -15.45
CA ASP A 150 -6.87 17.82 -15.88
C ASP A 150 -7.31 18.72 -14.72
N LYS A 151 -7.74 18.14 -13.59
CA LYS A 151 -8.12 18.91 -12.39
C LYS A 151 -6.95 19.62 -11.72
N TRP A 152 -5.71 19.16 -11.95
CA TRP A 152 -4.50 19.81 -11.45
C TRP A 152 -4.00 20.90 -12.40
N ALA A 153 -4.06 20.66 -13.72
CA ALA A 153 -3.55 21.58 -14.75
C ALA A 153 -4.30 22.92 -14.86
N VAL A 154 -5.54 22.99 -14.37
CA VAL A 154 -6.34 24.23 -14.39
C VAL A 154 -5.85 25.27 -13.36
N LEU A 155 -5.00 24.89 -12.39
CA LEU A 155 -4.51 25.77 -11.33
C LEU A 155 -3.10 26.38 -11.56
N THR A 156 -2.46 26.12 -12.70
CA THR A 156 -1.11 26.63 -13.03
C THR A 156 -1.08 27.93 -13.85
N TYR A 157 -2.20 28.63 -13.97
CA TYR A 157 -2.24 30.01 -14.49
C TYR A 157 -2.22 31.02 -13.34
N PHE A 158 -1.10 31.13 -12.64
CA PHE A 158 -0.72 32.28 -11.80
C PHE A 158 0.78 32.50 -11.88
#